data_AF-A0A183UE33-F1
#
_entry.id   AF-A0A183UE33-F1
#
_cell.length_a   1.000
_cell.length_b   1.000
_cell.length_c   1.000
_cell.angle_alpha   90.00
_cell.angle_beta   90.00
_cell.angle_gamma   90.00
#
_symmetry.space_group_name_H-M   'P 1'
#
loop_
_entity.id
_entity.type
_entity.pdbx_description
1 polymer ?
#
loop_
_entity_poly.entity_id
_entity_poly.type
_entity_poly.pdbx_seq_one_letter_code
_entity_poly.pdbx_strand_id
1 'polypeptide(L)'
;MFMQLSICISFLLANVFADSPVLISSTTATPANSIHTLSSNTDTLGDSSAIHSSDSRLSLSPTSMSAGSAAVNANGNTSGVDGCFGKIRTASSVDAAFRESMDRMSKVARLDKIDELLRQKIPQLCTEAEAAEAKAFLDAEQPSVQIARSVASNLTNEEKDRLNFWQNLNDTFSERAFFLSKYENLPKEQYGQLTKSFSDVLNKFVGSDLKSAIAHFLTQLTPTEQYELKKYGAASEEEKLVTLVDDKLKAQNVSTVERDEIKGYVKGLFLSPKSD
;
A
#
# COMPACT_ATOMS: atom_id res chain seq x y z
N MET A 1 -14.63 10.46 10.68
CA MET A 1 -14.47 9.03 10.36
C MET A 1 -13.21 8.80 9.50
N PHE A 2 -12.05 9.36 9.89
CA PHE A 2 -10.82 9.37 9.07
C PHE A 2 -9.62 8.63 9.70
N MET A 3 -9.76 8.10 10.92
CA MET A 3 -8.63 7.50 11.67
C MET A 3 -8.41 5.99 11.45
N GLN A 4 -9.35 5.26 10.85
CA GLN A 4 -9.22 3.80 10.71
C GLN A 4 -8.25 3.35 9.61
N LEU A 5 -7.89 4.23 8.67
CA LEU A 5 -7.05 3.89 7.51
C LEU A 5 -5.55 3.82 7.85
N SER A 6 -5.08 4.60 8.84
CA SER A 6 -3.66 4.63 9.22
C SER A 6 -3.22 3.35 9.94
N ILE A 7 -4.14 2.66 10.62
CA ILE A 7 -3.80 1.49 11.45
C ILE A 7 -3.60 0.24 10.58
N CYS A 8 -4.38 0.07 9.51
CA CYS A 8 -4.28 -1.12 8.65
C CYS A 8 -2.99 -1.13 7.81
N ILE A 9 -2.50 0.02 7.33
CA ILE A 9 -1.33 0.05 6.43
C ILE A 9 -0.01 0.00 7.21
N SER A 10 0.06 0.60 8.41
CA SER A 10 1.24 0.47 9.29
C SER A 10 1.46 -0.97 9.78
N PHE A 11 0.39 -1.75 10.00
CA PHE A 11 0.48 -3.19 10.28
C PHE A 11 0.87 -4.02 9.03
N LEU A 12 0.60 -3.52 7.83
CA LEU A 12 0.96 -4.16 6.57
C LEU A 12 2.48 -4.05 6.30
N LEU A 13 3.10 -2.90 6.55
CA LEU A 13 4.55 -2.73 6.36
C LEU A 13 5.40 -3.62 7.28
N ALA A 14 4.97 -3.84 8.52
CA ALA A 14 5.63 -4.80 9.41
C ALA A 14 5.43 -6.25 8.94
N ASN A 15 4.26 -6.61 8.44
CA ASN A 15 3.95 -8.00 8.07
C ASN A 15 4.31 -8.38 6.63
N VAL A 16 4.53 -7.42 5.71
CA VAL A 16 4.82 -7.72 4.30
C VAL A 16 6.15 -8.47 4.15
N PHE A 17 7.13 -8.19 5.02
CA PHE A 17 8.48 -8.78 4.96
C PHE A 17 8.99 -9.41 6.27
N ALA A 18 8.25 -9.39 7.39
CA ALA A 18 8.79 -9.89 8.68
C ALA A 18 8.50 -11.36 9.03
N ASP A 19 7.66 -12.08 8.31
CA ASP A 19 7.34 -13.48 8.65
C ASP A 19 7.62 -14.44 7.48
N SER A 20 8.83 -15.02 7.50
CA SER A 20 9.12 -16.29 6.84
C SER A 20 9.94 -17.18 7.79
N PRO A 21 9.33 -17.96 8.70
CA PRO A 21 10.00 -19.10 9.30
C PRO A 21 10.04 -20.24 8.28
N VAL A 22 11.22 -20.47 7.71
CA VAL A 22 11.51 -21.60 6.84
C VAL A 22 11.48 -22.90 7.66
N LEU A 23 10.47 -23.73 7.46
CA LEU A 23 10.51 -25.15 7.83
C LEU A 23 11.22 -25.92 6.72
N ILE A 24 12.55 -26.07 6.85
CA ILE A 24 13.33 -26.99 6.03
C ILE A 24 13.09 -28.40 6.57
N SER A 25 12.26 -29.20 5.88
CA SER A 25 12.25 -30.65 6.06
C SER A 25 13.09 -31.28 4.95
N SER A 26 14.32 -31.65 5.29
CA SER A 26 15.23 -32.37 4.40
C SER A 26 14.86 -33.86 4.41
N THR A 27 14.37 -34.39 3.29
CA THR A 27 14.35 -35.83 3.04
C THR A 27 15.18 -36.15 1.81
N THR A 28 16.37 -36.67 2.05
CA THR A 28 17.21 -37.36 1.08
C THR A 28 16.53 -38.65 0.66
N ALA A 29 16.35 -38.86 -0.64
CA ALA A 29 15.93 -40.15 -1.20
C ALA A 29 16.89 -40.59 -2.30
N THR A 30 17.46 -41.79 -2.15
CA THR A 30 17.92 -42.67 -3.24
C THR A 30 18.08 -44.10 -2.65
N PRO A 31 18.08 -45.16 -3.48
CA PRO A 31 16.95 -46.09 -3.50
C PRO A 31 17.36 -47.56 -3.29
N ALA A 32 16.42 -48.45 -2.94
CA ALA A 32 16.45 -49.87 -3.32
C ALA A 32 15.19 -50.63 -2.88
N ASN A 33 14.53 -51.25 -3.87
CA ASN A 33 13.98 -52.60 -3.89
C ASN A 33 13.27 -53.22 -2.66
N SER A 34 12.01 -53.58 -2.94
CA SER A 34 11.45 -54.94 -2.83
C SER A 34 10.86 -55.44 -1.50
N ILE A 35 9.59 -55.86 -1.66
CA ILE A 35 8.88 -57.01 -1.06
C ILE A 35 8.00 -56.75 0.18
N HIS A 36 6.71 -56.98 -0.06
CA HIS A 36 5.63 -57.31 0.87
C HIS A 36 6.03 -58.21 2.04
N THR A 37 5.58 -57.90 3.26
CA THR A 37 4.81 -58.83 4.11
C THR A 37 4.19 -58.17 5.34
N LEU A 38 3.20 -58.89 5.88
CA LEU A 38 2.18 -58.57 6.86
C LEU A 38 2.63 -58.48 8.34
N SER A 39 1.80 -57.75 9.12
CA SER A 39 1.25 -58.09 10.45
C SER A 39 1.95 -57.66 11.76
N SER A 40 1.10 -57.01 12.59
CA SER A 40 0.84 -57.18 14.03
C SER A 40 1.83 -56.70 15.12
N ASN A 41 1.27 -55.79 15.95
CA ASN A 41 1.08 -55.85 17.40
C ASN A 41 2.15 -55.38 18.42
N THR A 42 1.60 -54.61 19.37
CA THR A 42 1.79 -54.55 20.85
C THR A 42 2.95 -53.77 21.48
N ASP A 43 2.54 -52.75 22.24
CA ASP A 43 2.89 -52.37 23.63
C ASP A 43 4.27 -52.76 24.19
N THR A 44 5.01 -51.79 24.74
CA THR A 44 5.09 -51.56 26.21
C THR A 44 6.16 -50.52 26.61
N LEU A 45 5.85 -49.90 27.76
CA LEU A 45 6.57 -48.99 28.65
C LEU A 45 8.09 -49.17 28.81
N GLY A 46 8.80 -48.05 29.05
CA GLY A 46 10.14 -48.03 29.63
C GLY A 46 10.62 -46.60 29.91
N ASP A 47 11.14 -46.39 31.11
CA ASP A 47 11.22 -45.14 31.88
C ASP A 47 12.61 -44.46 31.81
N SER A 48 12.61 -43.15 32.12
CA SER A 48 13.70 -42.33 32.72
C SER A 48 15.07 -42.19 32.03
N SER A 49 15.46 -40.95 31.70
CA SER A 49 16.36 -40.10 32.51
C SER A 49 16.81 -38.83 31.77
N ALA A 50 17.25 -37.84 32.54
CA ALA A 50 17.27 -36.42 32.25
C ALA A 50 18.62 -35.84 31.78
N ILE A 51 18.61 -34.52 31.53
CA ILE A 51 19.74 -33.54 31.51
C ILE A 51 20.47 -33.50 30.14
N HIS A 52 20.46 -32.42 29.34
CA HIS A 52 20.95 -31.06 29.63
C HIS A 52 20.28 -30.04 28.68
N SER A 53 19.57 -29.06 29.25
CA SER A 53 19.23 -27.80 28.58
C SER A 53 20.50 -26.96 28.39
N SER A 54 20.69 -26.44 27.18
CA SER A 54 21.51 -25.26 26.90
C SER A 54 20.67 -24.31 26.09
N ASP A 55 19.81 -23.59 26.82
CA ASP A 55 18.88 -22.59 26.34
C ASP A 55 19.67 -21.28 26.16
N SER A 56 20.35 -21.13 25.01
CA SER A 56 20.98 -19.86 24.63
C SER A 56 19.90 -18.92 24.08
N ARG A 57 19.10 -18.37 24.99
CA ARG A 57 18.22 -17.25 24.72
C ARG A 57 19.06 -16.02 24.36
N LEU A 58 19.23 -15.77 23.06
CA LEU A 58 19.54 -14.43 22.56
C LEU A 58 18.29 -13.56 22.78
N SER A 59 18.23 -12.97 23.97
CA SER A 59 17.36 -11.86 24.32
C SER A 59 17.71 -10.66 23.43
N LEU A 60 17.01 -10.50 22.31
CA LEU A 60 16.90 -9.20 21.67
C LEU A 60 15.81 -8.43 22.40
N SER A 61 16.26 -7.49 23.22
CA SER A 61 15.43 -6.50 23.90
C SER A 61 14.47 -5.86 22.89
N PRO A 62 13.18 -5.69 23.23
CA PRO A 62 12.29 -4.89 22.40
C PRO A 62 12.82 -3.46 22.42
N THR A 63 13.31 -2.98 21.27
CA THR A 63 13.53 -1.56 21.07
C THR A 63 12.17 -0.90 21.25
N SER A 64 11.98 -0.25 22.40
CA SER A 64 10.83 0.60 22.66
C SER A 64 10.75 1.61 21.52
N MET A 65 9.77 1.44 20.63
CA MET A 65 9.40 2.48 19.70
C MET A 65 8.81 3.61 20.55
N SER A 66 9.64 4.61 20.81
CA SER A 66 9.19 5.90 21.32
C SER A 66 8.05 6.36 20.43
N ALA A 67 6.88 6.57 21.03
CA ALA A 67 5.81 7.35 20.44
C ALA A 67 6.37 8.77 20.23
N GLY A 68 7.02 8.97 19.08
CA GLY A 68 7.37 10.29 18.61
C GLY A 68 6.08 11.01 18.32
N SER A 69 5.61 11.78 19.29
CA SER A 69 4.71 12.90 19.03
C SER A 69 5.34 13.73 17.93
N ALA A 70 4.84 13.58 16.70
CA ALA A 70 5.13 14.50 15.63
C ALA A 70 4.58 15.85 16.08
N ALA A 71 5.49 16.73 16.47
CA ALA A 71 5.19 18.11 16.76
C ALA A 71 4.41 18.69 15.57
N VAL A 72 3.23 19.21 15.85
CA VAL A 72 2.49 20.07 14.93
C VAL A 72 3.40 21.23 14.59
N ASN A 73 4.07 21.16 13.44
CA ASN A 73 4.80 22.30 12.92
C ASN A 73 3.75 23.20 12.25
N ALA A 74 3.29 24.19 13.01
CA ALA A 74 2.28 25.18 12.61
C ALA A 74 2.81 26.20 11.57
N ASN A 75 3.67 25.75 10.66
CA ASN A 75 4.10 26.47 9.46
C ASN A 75 4.04 25.49 8.28
N GLY A 76 2.84 25.39 7.70
CA GLY A 76 2.41 24.36 6.75
C GLY A 76 3.03 24.44 5.36
N ASN A 77 4.34 24.23 5.25
CA ASN A 77 4.97 23.93 3.96
C ASN A 77 5.37 22.45 3.94
N THR A 78 4.39 21.57 3.72
CA THR A 78 4.65 20.17 3.34
C THR A 78 5.46 20.18 2.04
N SER A 79 6.45 19.28 1.90
CA SER A 79 7.15 19.14 0.60
C SER A 79 6.13 18.88 -0.52
N GLY A 80 6.43 19.25 -1.78
CA GLY A 80 5.48 19.04 -2.88
C GLY A 80 5.10 17.57 -3.05
N VAL A 81 6.04 16.66 -2.75
CA VAL A 81 5.79 15.22 -2.68
C VAL A 81 4.78 14.88 -1.58
N ASP A 82 4.99 15.35 -0.34
CA ASP A 82 4.09 15.02 0.78
C ASP A 82 2.69 15.62 0.56
N GLY A 83 2.61 16.85 0.02
CA GLY A 83 1.34 17.47 -0.34
C GLY A 83 0.57 16.65 -1.38
N CYS A 84 1.25 16.17 -2.42
CA CYS A 84 0.63 15.34 -3.46
C CYS A 84 0.18 13.98 -2.91
N PHE A 85 1.07 13.25 -2.23
CA PHE A 85 0.75 11.93 -1.69
C PHE A 85 -0.32 12.02 -0.60
N GLY A 86 -0.38 13.09 0.20
CA GLY A 86 -1.44 13.35 1.16
C GLY A 86 -2.81 13.56 0.51
N LYS A 87 -2.86 14.25 -0.63
CA LYS A 87 -4.07 14.40 -1.46
C LYS A 87 -4.53 13.07 -2.05
N ILE A 88 -3.63 12.29 -2.65
CA ILE A 88 -3.92 10.97 -3.21
C ILE A 88 -4.40 10.01 -2.11
N ARG A 89 -3.73 9.99 -0.96
CA ARG A 89 -4.14 9.18 0.20
C ARG A 89 -5.55 9.55 0.64
N THR A 90 -5.85 10.83 0.76
CA THR A 90 -7.20 11.29 1.14
C THR A 90 -8.24 10.90 0.08
N ALA A 91 -7.89 10.90 -1.20
CA ALA A 91 -8.79 10.48 -2.26
C ALA A 91 -9.23 9.01 -2.15
N SER A 92 -8.41 8.13 -1.58
CA SER A 92 -8.82 6.75 -1.27
C SER A 92 -9.99 6.64 -0.28
N SER A 93 -10.27 7.71 0.49
CA SER A 93 -11.46 7.72 1.35
C SER A 93 -12.76 7.94 0.57
N VAL A 94 -12.68 8.52 -0.63
CA VAL A 94 -13.82 8.88 -1.48
C VAL A 94 -13.99 7.89 -2.63
N ASP A 95 -12.89 7.51 -3.27
CA ASP A 95 -12.85 6.56 -4.39
C ASP A 95 -12.58 5.14 -3.87
N ALA A 96 -13.66 4.37 -3.70
CA ALA A 96 -13.60 3.00 -3.20
C ALA A 96 -12.80 2.07 -4.13
N ALA A 97 -12.94 2.23 -5.44
CA ALA A 97 -12.25 1.40 -6.42
C ALA A 97 -10.73 1.64 -6.39
N PHE A 98 -10.31 2.92 -6.29
CA PHE A 98 -8.90 3.25 -6.09
C PHE A 98 -8.36 2.71 -4.77
N ARG A 99 -9.12 2.86 -3.68
CA ARG A 99 -8.73 2.31 -2.36
C ARG A 99 -8.53 0.81 -2.39
N GLU A 100 -9.48 0.08 -2.95
CA GLU A 100 -9.42 -1.39 -3.06
C GLU A 100 -8.25 -1.82 -3.92
N SER A 101 -7.99 -1.11 -5.02
CA SER A 101 -6.83 -1.37 -5.89
C SER A 101 -5.50 -1.13 -5.16
N MET A 102 -5.35 0.01 -4.48
CA MET A 102 -4.13 0.32 -3.72
C MET A 102 -3.91 -0.67 -2.58
N ASP A 103 -4.94 -1.01 -1.81
CA ASP A 103 -4.86 -1.97 -0.70
C ASP A 103 -4.48 -3.38 -1.21
N ARG A 104 -5.16 -3.86 -2.26
CA ARG A 104 -4.85 -5.15 -2.86
C ARG A 104 -3.42 -5.19 -3.40
N MET A 105 -3.00 -4.21 -4.20
CA MET A 105 -1.65 -4.19 -4.79
C MET A 105 -0.55 -4.08 -3.74
N SER A 106 -0.81 -3.36 -2.65
CA SER A 106 0.08 -3.32 -1.48
C SER A 106 0.18 -4.69 -0.81
N LYS A 107 -0.94 -5.40 -0.62
CA LYS A 107 -0.95 -6.76 -0.04
C LYS A 107 -0.19 -7.77 -0.88
N VAL A 108 -0.32 -7.74 -2.20
CA VAL A 108 0.38 -8.67 -3.10
C VAL A 108 1.80 -8.22 -3.50
N ALA A 109 2.32 -7.17 -2.86
CA ALA A 109 3.65 -6.62 -3.09
C ALA A 109 3.94 -6.19 -4.55
N ARG A 110 2.92 -5.72 -5.29
CA ARG A 110 3.04 -5.34 -6.70
C ARG A 110 3.43 -3.87 -6.88
N LEU A 111 4.72 -3.57 -6.67
CA LEU A 111 5.26 -2.21 -6.79
C LEU A 111 4.97 -1.57 -8.14
N ASP A 112 5.03 -2.34 -9.23
CA ASP A 112 4.74 -1.87 -10.58
C ASP A 112 3.30 -1.37 -10.74
N LYS A 113 2.34 -2.01 -10.06
CA LYS A 113 0.94 -1.61 -10.06
C LYS A 113 0.65 -0.47 -9.10
N ILE A 114 1.36 -0.40 -7.98
CA ILE A 114 1.29 0.73 -7.06
C ILE A 114 1.78 2.01 -7.76
N ASP A 115 2.92 1.97 -8.45
CA ASP A 115 3.44 3.10 -9.25
C ASP A 115 2.43 3.55 -10.30
N GLU A 116 1.83 2.62 -11.05
CA GLU A 116 0.79 2.91 -12.05
C GLU A 116 -0.41 3.64 -11.44
N LEU A 117 -0.96 3.12 -10.34
CA LEU A 117 -2.10 3.72 -9.63
C LEU A 117 -1.80 5.13 -9.10
N LEU A 118 -0.61 5.33 -8.52
CA LEU A 118 -0.19 6.64 -8.04
C LEU A 118 -0.04 7.62 -9.20
N ARG A 119 0.65 7.24 -10.28
CA ARG A 119 0.86 8.09 -11.47
C ARG A 119 -0.44 8.49 -12.16
N GLN A 120 -1.46 7.63 -12.15
CA GLN A 120 -2.80 7.97 -12.67
C GLN A 120 -3.48 9.08 -11.84
N LYS A 121 -3.30 9.08 -10.51
CA LYS A 121 -3.94 10.06 -9.61
C LYS A 121 -3.18 11.38 -9.49
N ILE A 122 -1.86 11.39 -9.68
CA ILE A 122 -1.04 12.62 -9.62
C ILE A 122 -1.62 13.79 -10.45
N PRO A 123 -1.89 13.65 -11.77
CA PRO A 123 -2.37 14.77 -12.59
C PRO A 123 -3.81 15.18 -12.26
N GLN A 124 -4.57 14.33 -11.57
CA GLN A 124 -5.96 14.62 -11.20
C GLN A 124 -6.02 15.48 -9.94
N LEU A 125 -5.16 15.21 -8.96
CA LEU A 125 -5.31 15.73 -7.60
C LEU A 125 -4.26 16.78 -7.22
N CYS A 126 -3.07 16.71 -7.79
CA CYS A 126 -1.93 17.52 -7.36
C CYS A 126 -1.78 18.78 -8.23
N THR A 127 -1.21 19.84 -7.66
CA THR A 127 -0.81 21.00 -8.45
C THR A 127 0.33 20.64 -9.39
N GLU A 128 0.61 21.45 -10.40
CA GLU A 128 1.69 21.16 -11.36
C GLU A 128 3.06 21.02 -10.67
N ALA A 129 3.37 21.90 -9.72
CA ALA A 129 4.62 21.84 -8.95
C ALA A 129 4.71 20.57 -8.09
N GLU A 130 3.65 20.23 -7.37
CA GLU A 130 3.55 19.00 -6.59
C GLU A 130 3.65 17.74 -7.46
N ALA A 131 3.01 17.76 -8.63
CA ALA A 131 3.02 16.67 -9.58
C ALA A 131 4.43 16.44 -10.16
N ALA A 132 5.18 17.51 -10.44
CA ALA A 132 6.56 17.41 -10.91
C ALA A 132 7.46 16.75 -9.85
N GLU A 133 7.37 17.19 -8.60
CA GLU A 133 8.13 16.61 -7.49
C GLU A 133 7.73 15.15 -7.20
N ALA A 134 6.43 14.85 -7.17
CA ALA A 134 5.92 13.50 -6.95
C ALA A 134 6.33 12.53 -8.07
N LYS A 135 6.31 12.98 -9.33
CA LYS A 135 6.81 12.19 -10.46
C LYS A 135 8.31 11.97 -10.35
N ALA A 136 9.09 12.99 -10.02
CA ALA A 136 10.54 12.85 -9.83
C ALA A 136 10.88 11.85 -8.70
N PHE A 137 10.11 11.86 -7.61
CA PHE A 137 10.22 10.84 -6.56
C PHE A 137 9.94 9.43 -7.10
N LEU A 138 8.84 9.22 -7.84
CA LEU A 138 8.53 7.92 -8.44
C LEU A 138 9.48 7.52 -9.57
N ASP A 139 10.09 8.49 -10.25
CA ASP A 139 11.09 8.27 -11.32
C ASP A 139 12.37 7.68 -10.73
N ALA A 140 12.77 8.11 -9.53
CA ALA A 140 13.91 7.54 -8.81
C ALA A 140 13.70 6.05 -8.46
N GLU A 141 12.44 5.63 -8.28
CA GLU A 141 12.07 4.24 -7.95
C GLU A 141 11.83 3.37 -9.20
N GLN A 142 11.95 3.93 -10.42
CA GLN A 142 11.70 3.19 -11.66
C GLN A 142 12.54 1.93 -11.85
N PRO A 143 13.83 1.88 -11.48
CA PRO A 143 14.60 0.63 -11.59
C PRO A 143 13.92 -0.54 -10.85
N SER A 144 13.38 -0.31 -9.65
CA SER A 144 12.65 -1.32 -8.87
C SER A 144 11.29 -1.66 -9.48
N VAL A 145 10.59 -0.67 -10.02
CA VAL A 145 9.35 -0.88 -10.78
C VAL A 145 9.59 -1.79 -11.98
N GLN A 146 10.72 -1.62 -12.70
CA GLN A 146 11.05 -2.48 -13.84
C GLN A 146 11.42 -3.91 -13.42
N ILE A 147 12.06 -4.10 -12.26
CA ILE A 147 12.28 -5.44 -11.68
C ILE A 147 10.93 -6.12 -11.42
N ALA A 148 10.01 -5.45 -10.72
CA ALA A 148 8.67 -6.00 -10.43
C ALA A 148 7.89 -6.32 -11.70
N ARG A 149 7.94 -5.43 -12.70
CA ARG A 149 7.32 -5.63 -14.01
C ARG A 149 7.92 -6.81 -14.77
N SER A 150 9.25 -6.94 -14.76
CA SER A 150 9.96 -8.06 -15.39
C SER A 150 9.56 -9.41 -14.80
N VAL A 151 9.44 -9.49 -13.47
CA VAL A 151 8.92 -10.69 -12.79
C VAL A 151 7.52 -11.04 -13.29
N ALA A 152 6.61 -10.05 -13.38
CA ALA A 152 5.24 -10.26 -13.84
C ALA A 152 5.16 -10.61 -15.35
N SER A 153 6.06 -10.10 -16.18
CA SER A 153 6.07 -10.40 -17.63
C SER A 153 6.68 -11.77 -17.95
N ASN A 154 7.62 -12.25 -17.13
CA ASN A 154 8.36 -13.50 -17.35
C ASN A 154 7.70 -14.74 -16.72
N LEU A 155 6.42 -14.65 -16.36
CA LEU A 155 5.67 -15.79 -15.86
C LEU A 155 5.38 -16.81 -16.98
N THR A 156 5.47 -18.10 -16.64
CA THR A 156 5.05 -19.17 -17.57
C THR A 156 3.53 -19.15 -17.78
N ASN A 157 3.04 -19.86 -18.78
CA ASN A 157 1.59 -19.94 -19.03
C ASN A 157 0.86 -20.57 -17.84
N GLU A 158 1.42 -21.63 -17.25
CA GLU A 158 0.85 -22.30 -16.08
C GLU A 158 0.82 -21.38 -14.84
N GLU A 159 1.83 -20.52 -14.70
CA GLU A 159 1.87 -19.51 -13.64
C GLU A 159 0.83 -18.42 -13.85
N LYS A 160 0.64 -17.96 -15.09
CA LYS A 160 -0.42 -17.02 -15.45
C LYS A 160 -1.79 -17.61 -15.19
N ASP A 161 -2.02 -18.87 -15.55
CA ASP A 161 -3.30 -19.55 -15.31
C ASP A 161 -3.60 -19.68 -13.81
N ARG A 162 -2.60 -20.06 -13.00
CA ARG A 162 -2.74 -20.06 -11.53
C ARG A 162 -3.03 -18.68 -10.98
N LEU A 163 -2.30 -17.66 -11.45
CA LEU A 163 -2.51 -16.29 -11.00
C LEU A 163 -3.91 -15.80 -11.37
N ASN A 164 -4.37 -16.04 -12.60
CA ASN A 164 -5.72 -15.73 -13.06
C ASN A 164 -6.78 -16.44 -12.20
N PHE A 165 -6.56 -17.70 -11.85
CA PHE A 165 -7.45 -18.45 -10.97
C PHE A 165 -7.56 -17.78 -9.58
N TRP A 166 -6.43 -17.44 -8.94
CA TRP A 166 -6.45 -16.75 -7.65
C TRP A 166 -7.08 -15.36 -7.73
N GLN A 167 -6.81 -14.62 -8.81
CA GLN A 167 -7.41 -13.31 -9.05
C GLN A 167 -8.93 -13.39 -9.18
N ASN A 168 -9.45 -14.41 -9.87
CA ASN A 168 -10.88 -14.65 -10.00
C ASN A 168 -11.54 -15.05 -8.68
N LEU A 169 -10.80 -15.73 -7.80
CA LEU A 169 -11.25 -16.07 -6.44
C LEU A 169 -11.01 -14.95 -5.42
N ASN A 170 -10.37 -13.85 -5.82
CA ASN A 170 -9.89 -12.80 -4.92
C ASN A 170 -8.97 -13.33 -3.80
N ASP A 171 -8.22 -14.39 -4.07
CA ASP A 171 -7.29 -15.03 -3.13
C ASP A 171 -5.97 -14.25 -3.05
N THR A 172 -6.03 -13.12 -2.36
CA THR A 172 -4.90 -12.21 -2.15
C THR A 172 -3.74 -12.88 -1.40
N PHE A 173 -4.00 -13.89 -0.56
CA PHE A 173 -2.96 -14.59 0.17
C PHE A 173 -2.08 -15.44 -0.75
N SER A 174 -2.72 -16.23 -1.63
CA SER A 174 -1.99 -17.03 -2.61
C SER A 174 -1.25 -16.16 -3.63
N GLU A 175 -1.88 -15.07 -4.11
CA GLU A 175 -1.20 -14.10 -4.98
C GLU A 175 0.05 -13.50 -4.32
N ARG A 176 -0.06 -13.13 -3.04
CA ARG A 176 1.06 -12.59 -2.26
C ARG A 176 2.18 -13.61 -2.12
N ALA A 177 1.87 -14.82 -1.66
CA ALA A 177 2.85 -15.89 -1.49
C ALA A 177 3.60 -16.18 -2.80
N PHE A 178 2.87 -16.18 -3.92
CA PHE A 178 3.45 -16.36 -5.25
C PHE A 178 4.44 -15.25 -5.62
N PHE A 179 4.06 -13.97 -5.51
CA PHE A 179 4.96 -12.87 -5.85
C PHE A 179 6.16 -12.77 -4.91
N LEU A 180 5.96 -12.98 -3.60
CA LEU A 180 7.08 -13.00 -2.65
C LEU A 180 8.08 -14.10 -2.99
N SER A 181 7.61 -15.31 -3.28
CA SER A 181 8.48 -16.41 -3.73
C SER A 181 9.23 -16.06 -5.02
N LYS A 182 8.59 -15.38 -5.97
CA LYS A 182 9.27 -14.89 -7.19
C LYS A 182 10.36 -13.87 -6.88
N TYR A 183 10.11 -12.95 -5.94
CA TYR A 183 11.08 -11.94 -5.54
C TYR A 183 12.26 -12.52 -4.76
N GLU A 184 12.03 -13.50 -3.89
CA GLU A 184 13.09 -14.20 -3.14
C GLU A 184 14.08 -14.95 -4.05
N ASN A 185 13.66 -15.33 -5.26
CA ASN A 185 14.52 -15.97 -6.26
C ASN A 185 15.30 -14.97 -7.13
N LEU A 186 15.14 -13.66 -6.93
CA LEU A 186 15.92 -12.65 -7.64
C LEU A 186 17.38 -12.60 -7.14
N PRO A 187 18.31 -12.06 -7.94
CA PRO A 187 19.62 -11.68 -7.43
C PRO A 187 19.51 -10.80 -6.18
N LYS A 188 20.36 -11.05 -5.17
CA LYS A 188 20.29 -10.40 -3.85
C LYS A 188 20.22 -8.86 -3.94
N GLU A 189 20.97 -8.27 -4.87
CA GLU A 189 20.96 -6.83 -5.12
C GLU A 189 19.57 -6.34 -5.60
N GLN A 190 18.98 -7.03 -6.58
CA GLN A 190 17.65 -6.70 -7.11
C GLN A 190 16.55 -6.88 -6.06
N TYR A 191 16.61 -7.97 -5.28
CA TYR A 191 15.68 -8.20 -4.17
C TYR A 191 15.76 -7.09 -3.11
N GLY A 192 16.98 -6.73 -2.70
CA GLY A 192 17.21 -5.66 -1.72
C GLY A 192 16.72 -4.30 -2.24
N GLN A 193 16.98 -4.00 -3.51
CA GLN A 193 16.53 -2.77 -4.16
C GLN A 193 15.00 -2.69 -4.23
N LEU A 194 14.34 -3.76 -4.68
CA LEU A 194 12.88 -3.84 -4.78
C LEU A 194 12.21 -3.68 -3.41
N THR A 195 12.71 -4.38 -2.40
CA THR A 195 12.18 -4.33 -1.03
C THR A 195 12.30 -2.93 -0.42
N LYS A 196 13.44 -2.27 -0.65
CA LYS A 196 13.66 -0.89 -0.21
C LYS A 196 12.68 0.06 -0.90
N SER A 197 12.63 0.06 -2.24
CA SER A 197 11.74 0.93 -3.02
C SER A 197 10.27 0.74 -2.67
N PHE A 198 9.83 -0.51 -2.47
CA PHE A 198 8.48 -0.80 -2.03
C PHE A 198 8.16 -0.15 -0.69
N SER A 199 9.09 -0.28 0.28
CA SER A 199 8.97 0.34 1.59
C SER A 199 8.97 1.87 1.49
N ASP A 200 9.88 2.45 0.71
CA ASP A 200 10.00 3.90 0.53
C ASP A 200 8.74 4.51 -0.07
N VAL A 201 8.18 3.91 -1.14
CA VAL A 201 6.94 4.35 -1.78
C VAL A 201 5.75 4.25 -0.84
N LEU A 202 5.57 3.12 -0.15
CA LEU A 202 4.44 2.95 0.77
C LEU A 202 4.57 3.81 2.03
N ASN A 203 5.76 3.95 2.60
CA ASN A 203 6.01 4.84 3.72
C ASN A 203 5.73 6.29 3.32
N LYS A 204 6.17 6.69 2.12
CA LYS A 204 5.86 8.03 1.60
C LYS A 204 4.34 8.19 1.45
N PHE A 205 3.63 7.22 0.87
CA PHE A 205 2.18 7.28 0.71
C PHE A 205 1.41 7.35 2.02
N VAL A 206 1.74 6.51 3.00
CA VAL A 206 1.04 6.43 4.27
C VAL A 206 1.40 7.60 5.19
N GLY A 207 2.67 7.99 5.20
CA GLY A 207 3.21 9.05 6.05
C GLY A 207 2.98 10.47 5.53
N SER A 208 2.43 10.62 4.32
CA SER A 208 2.13 11.94 3.76
C SER A 208 0.82 12.50 4.29
N ASP A 209 0.86 13.77 4.70
CA ASP A 209 -0.29 14.48 5.22
C ASP A 209 -0.92 15.42 4.19
N LEU A 210 -2.24 15.52 4.27
CA LEU A 210 -2.98 16.48 3.47
C LEU A 210 -2.64 17.89 3.94
N LYS A 211 -2.40 18.80 2.98
CA LYS A 211 -2.22 20.23 3.28
C LYS A 211 -3.33 20.76 4.19
N SER A 212 -2.93 21.52 5.20
CA SER A 212 -3.83 21.99 6.28
C SER A 212 -5.04 22.74 5.75
N ALA A 213 -4.90 23.59 4.73
CA ALA A 213 -6.02 24.35 4.16
C ALA A 213 -7.10 23.42 3.56
N ILE A 214 -6.70 22.38 2.85
CA ILE A 214 -7.62 21.40 2.25
C ILE A 214 -8.24 20.54 3.35
N ALA A 215 -7.45 20.06 4.30
CA ALA A 215 -7.95 19.29 5.44
C ALA A 215 -9.00 20.09 6.22
N HIS A 216 -8.71 21.35 6.54
CA HIS A 216 -9.63 22.26 7.21
C HIS A 216 -10.93 22.43 6.41
N PHE A 217 -10.84 22.72 5.11
CA PHE A 217 -12.02 22.79 4.24
C PHE A 217 -12.89 21.52 4.33
N LEU A 218 -12.28 20.33 4.17
CA LEU A 218 -13.02 19.06 4.21
C LEU A 218 -13.71 18.83 5.56
N THR A 219 -13.10 19.22 6.68
CA THR A 219 -13.70 19.06 8.01
C THR A 219 -14.90 19.98 8.26
N GLN A 220 -15.03 21.06 7.51
CA GLN A 220 -16.16 21.99 7.62
C GLN A 220 -17.37 21.59 6.78
N LEU A 221 -17.22 20.61 5.88
CA LEU A 221 -18.32 20.13 5.05
C LEU A 221 -19.32 19.34 5.90
N THR A 222 -20.56 19.78 5.90
CA THR A 222 -21.70 19.05 6.46
C THR A 222 -21.96 17.77 5.64
N PRO A 223 -22.64 16.77 6.22
CA PRO A 223 -23.01 15.56 5.48
C PRO A 223 -23.79 15.84 4.20
N THR A 224 -24.66 16.86 4.21
CA THR A 224 -25.44 17.28 3.03
C THR A 224 -24.53 17.84 1.94
N GLU A 225 -23.61 18.75 2.28
CA GLU A 225 -22.66 19.32 1.30
C GLU A 225 -21.74 18.23 0.73
N GLN A 226 -21.29 17.27 1.54
CA GLN A 226 -20.51 16.12 1.06
C GLN A 226 -21.30 15.25 0.07
N TYR A 227 -22.59 15.04 0.33
CA TYR A 227 -23.48 14.33 -0.60
C TYR A 227 -23.68 15.13 -1.90
N GLU A 228 -23.87 16.44 -1.81
CA GLU A 228 -24.02 17.31 -2.99
C GLU A 228 -22.77 17.33 -3.86
N LEU A 229 -21.57 17.44 -3.27
CA LEU A 229 -20.30 17.35 -4.00
C LEU A 229 -20.18 16.03 -4.79
N LYS A 230 -20.53 14.91 -4.17
CA LYS A 230 -20.57 13.59 -4.84
C LYS A 230 -21.58 13.56 -5.96
N LYS A 231 -22.79 14.10 -5.73
CA LYS A 231 -23.88 14.15 -6.70
C LYS A 231 -23.51 15.01 -7.92
N TYR A 232 -22.98 16.21 -7.69
CA TYR A 232 -22.54 17.12 -8.75
C TYR A 232 -21.38 16.51 -9.53
N GLY A 233 -20.42 15.88 -8.85
CA GLY A 233 -19.32 15.15 -9.48
C GLY A 233 -19.81 14.04 -10.42
N ALA A 234 -20.69 13.17 -9.93
CA ALA A 234 -21.28 12.08 -10.70
C ALA A 234 -22.09 12.58 -11.91
N ALA A 235 -22.74 13.74 -11.79
CA ALA A 235 -23.48 14.38 -12.87
C ALA A 235 -22.61 15.28 -13.78
N SER A 236 -21.30 15.39 -13.51
CA SER A 236 -20.39 16.32 -14.20
C SER A 236 -20.83 17.79 -14.17
N GLU A 237 -21.54 18.20 -13.11
CA GLU A 237 -22.03 19.57 -12.91
C GLU A 237 -20.95 20.45 -12.25
N GLU A 238 -19.87 20.72 -12.99
CA GLU A 238 -18.70 21.44 -12.47
C GLU A 238 -19.04 22.81 -11.85
N GLU A 239 -19.91 23.59 -12.48
CA GLU A 239 -20.28 24.93 -12.01
C GLU A 239 -20.93 24.90 -10.62
N LYS A 240 -21.82 23.92 -10.37
CA LYS A 240 -22.47 23.76 -9.07
C LYS A 240 -21.48 23.30 -8.00
N LEU A 241 -20.56 22.41 -8.36
CA LEU A 241 -19.48 21.96 -7.49
C LEU A 241 -18.57 23.13 -7.08
N VAL A 242 -18.13 23.94 -8.06
CA VAL A 242 -17.28 25.12 -7.81
C VAL A 242 -18.04 26.16 -6.97
N THR A 243 -19.31 26.41 -7.27
CA THR A 243 -20.13 27.37 -6.51
C THR A 243 -20.26 26.95 -5.04
N LEU A 244 -20.52 25.67 -4.76
CA LEU A 244 -20.59 25.15 -3.40
C LEU A 244 -19.26 25.35 -2.66
N VAL A 245 -18.13 25.03 -3.31
CA VAL A 245 -16.79 25.23 -2.74
C VAL A 245 -16.53 26.71 -2.45
N ASP A 246 -16.80 27.60 -3.41
CA ASP A 246 -16.58 29.04 -3.25
C ASP A 246 -17.46 29.63 -2.15
N ASP A 247 -18.74 29.26 -2.09
CA ASP A 247 -19.66 29.71 -1.03
C ASP A 247 -19.18 29.27 0.35
N LYS A 248 -18.65 28.05 0.47
CA LYS A 248 -18.08 27.55 1.72
C LYS A 248 -16.80 28.28 2.12
N LEU A 249 -16.00 28.71 1.14
CA LEU A 249 -14.75 29.41 1.36
C LEU A 249 -14.92 30.93 1.54
N LYS A 250 -16.04 31.54 1.13
CA LYS A 250 -16.35 32.97 1.34
C LYS A 250 -16.33 33.37 2.82
N ALA A 251 -16.74 32.47 3.70
CA ALA A 251 -16.75 32.68 5.15
C ALA A 251 -15.36 32.50 5.80
N GLN A 252 -14.32 32.18 5.02
CA GLN A 252 -13.00 31.84 5.51
C GLN A 252 -11.96 32.84 4.98
N ASN A 253 -11.01 33.24 5.83
CA ASN A 253 -9.86 34.08 5.45
C ASN A 253 -8.79 33.28 4.69
N VAL A 254 -9.19 32.57 3.64
CA VAL A 254 -8.33 31.73 2.81
C VAL A 254 -7.78 32.56 1.65
N SER A 255 -6.47 32.45 1.37
CA SER A 255 -5.83 33.17 0.27
C SER A 255 -6.37 32.70 -1.09
N THR A 256 -6.20 33.53 -2.13
CA THR A 256 -6.62 33.15 -3.50
C THR A 256 -5.92 31.87 -3.96
N VAL A 257 -4.63 31.72 -3.66
CA VAL A 257 -3.83 30.54 -4.03
C VAL A 257 -4.39 29.28 -3.37
N GLU A 258 -4.64 29.31 -2.07
CA GLU A 258 -5.23 28.17 -1.35
C GLU A 258 -6.65 27.86 -1.85
N ARG A 259 -7.45 28.88 -2.16
CA ARG A 259 -8.80 28.70 -2.72
C ARG A 259 -8.75 27.97 -4.06
N ASP A 260 -7.86 28.39 -4.95
CA ASP A 260 -7.68 27.76 -6.27
C ASP A 260 -7.18 26.33 -6.13
N GLU A 261 -6.27 26.08 -5.19
CA GLU A 261 -5.79 24.73 -4.90
C GLU A 261 -6.88 23.82 -4.31
N ILE A 262 -7.71 24.31 -3.37
CA ILE A 262 -8.84 23.58 -2.82
C ILE A 262 -9.84 23.25 -3.93
N LYS A 263 -10.21 24.22 -4.77
CA LYS A 263 -11.10 23.98 -5.93
C LYS A 263 -10.52 22.93 -6.88
N GLY A 264 -9.24 23.05 -7.23
CA GLY A 264 -8.55 22.07 -8.08
C GLY A 264 -8.60 20.67 -7.50
N TYR A 265 -8.31 20.53 -6.20
CA TYR A 265 -8.39 19.25 -5.50
C TYR A 265 -9.81 18.66 -5.48
N VAL A 266 -10.83 19.45 -5.13
CA VAL A 266 -12.23 18.99 -5.09
C VAL A 266 -12.70 18.58 -6.48
N LYS A 267 -12.35 19.35 -7.53
CA LYS A 267 -12.62 18.97 -8.92
C LYS A 267 -11.98 17.63 -9.25
N GLY A 268 -10.69 17.47 -8.99
CA GLY A 268 -9.97 16.22 -9.23
C GLY A 268 -10.52 15.01 -8.46
N LEU A 269 -11.13 15.26 -7.30
CA LEU A 269 -11.68 14.23 -6.43
C LEU A 269 -13.05 13.71 -6.90
N PHE A 270 -13.88 14.59 -7.46
CA PHE A 270 -15.29 14.27 -7.74
C PHE A 270 -15.65 14.30 -9.23
N LEU A 271 -14.91 15.01 -10.07
CA LEU A 271 -15.12 14.99 -11.51
C LEU A 271 -14.31 13.83 -12.10
N SER A 272 -14.99 12.87 -12.70
CA SER A 272 -14.33 11.83 -13.48
C SER A 272 -13.51 12.48 -14.60
N PRO A 273 -12.28 12.00 -14.88
CA PRO A 273 -11.60 12.36 -16.11
C PRO A 273 -12.53 12.01 -17.27
N LYS A 274 -12.81 12.99 -18.15
CA LYS A 274 -13.47 12.67 -19.41
C LYS A 274 -12.55 11.70 -20.13
N SER A 275 -13.04 10.48 -20.36
CA SER A 275 -12.41 9.57 -21.30
C SER A 275 -12.59 10.18 -22.69
N ASP A 276 -11.58 10.92 -23.15
CA ASP A 276 -11.46 11.36 -24.54
C ASP A 276 -11.24 10.15 -25.47
#